data_AF-A0A2V5PKR2-F1
#
_entry.id   AF-A0A2V5PKR2-F1
#
_cell.length_a   1.000
_cell.length_b   1.000
_cell.length_c   1.000
_cell.angle_alpha   90.00
_cell.angle_beta   90.00
_cell.angle_gamma   90.00
#
_symmetry.space_group_name_H-M   'P 1'
#
loop_
_entity.id
_entity.type
_entity.pdbx_description
1 polymer ?
#
loop_
_entity_poly.entity_id
_entity_poly.type
_entity_poly.pdbx_seq_one_letter_code
_entity_poly.pdbx_strand_id
1 'polypeptide(L)'
;SFANRFPRAVFVSIHFNSSTGGAGLESYALAPEGVPSNASSEHHVSGTDGRCAGNAVDGQNIALTAAIHAAVLSRFSIFDRGVRHARFHVLRNIKIPAVLLEGGFISDPTEGQRIATGYYRQQLGTAIAQGVQNYNAAANYRAGVANFAVARTNLPPHARSISEPLDGDNPPEPNHHHPPSISINAGE
;
A
#
# COMPACT_ATOMS: atom_id res chain seq x y z
N SER A 1 6.34 -19.29 13.40
CA SER A 1 7.34 -18.24 13.14
C SER A 1 7.93 -17.75 14.45
N PHE A 2 9.22 -17.42 14.48
CA PHE A 2 9.93 -16.81 15.62
C PHE A 2 9.28 -15.47 16.04
N ALA A 3 8.88 -14.64 15.08
CA ALA A 3 8.30 -13.32 15.33
C ALA A 3 7.03 -13.38 16.21
N ASN A 4 6.21 -14.43 16.06
CA ASN A 4 4.97 -14.59 16.82
C ASN A 4 5.18 -14.81 18.33
N ARG A 5 6.42 -15.01 18.79
CA ARG A 5 6.76 -15.08 20.21
C ARG A 5 6.73 -13.71 20.89
N PHE A 6 6.63 -12.62 20.13
CA PHE A 6 6.66 -11.24 20.62
C PHE A 6 5.33 -10.52 20.28
N PRO A 7 4.29 -10.67 21.11
CA PRO A 7 2.94 -10.17 20.78
C PRO A 7 2.81 -8.64 20.77
N ARG A 8 3.79 -7.92 21.34
CA ARG A 8 3.86 -6.44 21.37
C ARG A 8 4.95 -5.89 20.45
N ALA A 9 5.18 -6.57 19.33
CA ALA A 9 6.17 -6.18 18.33
C ALA A 9 5.54 -6.01 16.95
N VAL A 10 6.31 -5.45 16.03
CA VAL A 10 6.06 -5.52 14.58
C VAL A 10 7.13 -6.40 13.94
N PHE A 11 6.84 -6.95 12.76
CA PHE A 11 7.80 -7.69 11.96
C PHE A 11 8.14 -6.91 10.68
N VAL A 12 9.43 -6.71 10.42
CA VAL A 12 9.92 -6.05 9.21
C VAL A 12 10.94 -6.97 8.55
N SER A 13 10.61 -7.49 7.37
CA SER A 13 11.55 -8.21 6.51
C SER A 13 12.20 -7.20 5.57
N ILE A 14 13.54 -7.10 5.56
CA ILE A 14 14.28 -6.13 4.73
C ILE A 14 15.00 -6.90 3.63
N HIS A 15 14.74 -6.53 2.38
CA HIS A 15 15.27 -7.12 1.17
C HIS A 15 15.78 -6.04 0.22
N PHE A 16 16.54 -6.47 -0.79
CA PHE A 16 16.90 -5.69 -1.96
C PHE A 16 16.61 -6.53 -3.19
N ASN A 17 15.90 -5.96 -4.15
CA ASN A 17 15.40 -6.67 -5.32
C ASN A 17 16.53 -6.85 -6.36
N SER A 18 16.29 -7.70 -7.34
CA SER A 18 17.19 -7.94 -8.46
C SER A 18 16.37 -8.27 -9.70
N SER A 19 16.46 -7.44 -10.73
CA SER A 19 15.90 -7.72 -12.05
C SER A 19 16.64 -6.91 -13.12
N THR A 20 16.50 -7.30 -14.39
CA THR A 20 17.00 -6.48 -15.51
C THR A 20 16.21 -5.18 -15.58
N GLY A 21 16.91 -4.04 -15.48
CA GLY A 21 16.31 -2.70 -15.59
C GLY A 21 15.38 -2.29 -14.44
N GLY A 22 15.38 -3.03 -13.32
CA GLY A 22 14.61 -2.67 -12.13
C GLY A 22 15.32 -1.59 -11.30
N ALA A 23 14.55 -0.63 -10.78
CA ALA A 23 15.01 0.38 -9.83
C ALA A 23 13.83 0.85 -8.96
N GLY A 24 14.14 1.38 -7.78
CA GLY A 24 13.19 2.03 -6.88
C GLY A 24 12.72 1.20 -5.68
N LEU A 25 11.90 1.84 -4.85
CA LEU A 25 11.32 1.29 -3.62
C LEU A 25 10.05 0.50 -3.92
N GLU A 26 9.88 -0.65 -3.28
CA GLU A 26 8.56 -1.26 -3.12
C GLU A 26 8.38 -1.85 -1.72
N SER A 27 7.15 -1.95 -1.27
CA SER A 27 6.83 -2.54 0.02
C SER A 27 5.60 -3.41 -0.08
N TYR A 28 5.60 -4.52 0.63
CA TYR A 28 4.59 -5.55 0.53
C TYR A 28 3.93 -5.80 1.89
N ALA A 29 2.62 -5.59 1.92
CA ALA A 29 1.76 -6.16 2.95
C ALA A 29 1.37 -7.60 2.56
N LEU A 30 0.90 -8.39 3.53
CA LEU A 30 0.20 -9.63 3.21
C LEU A 30 -1.04 -9.30 2.35
N ALA A 31 -1.29 -10.08 1.30
CA ALA A 31 -2.54 -9.98 0.54
C ALA A 31 -3.74 -10.22 1.47
N PRO A 32 -4.69 -9.28 1.55
CA PRO A 32 -5.87 -9.44 2.39
C PRO A 32 -6.64 -10.72 2.06
N GLU A 33 -7.43 -11.21 3.01
CA GLU A 33 -8.27 -12.38 2.81
C GLU A 33 -9.16 -12.21 1.56
N GLY A 34 -9.17 -13.21 0.66
CA GLY A 34 -9.91 -13.16 -0.60
C GLY A 34 -9.31 -12.28 -1.71
N VAL A 35 -8.25 -11.52 -1.44
CA VAL A 35 -7.61 -10.66 -2.44
C VAL A 35 -6.40 -11.37 -3.06
N PRO A 36 -6.25 -11.41 -4.40
CA PRO A 36 -5.07 -11.99 -5.04
C PRO A 36 -3.81 -11.17 -4.75
N SER A 37 -2.64 -11.78 -4.97
CA SER A 37 -1.36 -11.07 -4.86
C SER A 37 -1.06 -10.26 -6.13
N ASN A 38 -0.45 -9.08 -5.99
CA ASN A 38 -0.11 -8.17 -7.11
C ASN A 38 1.40 -7.85 -7.18
N ALA A 39 2.23 -8.75 -6.67
CA ALA A 39 3.68 -8.64 -6.75
C ALA A 39 4.20 -8.85 -8.17
N SER A 40 5.27 -8.12 -8.51
CA SER A 40 6.09 -8.47 -9.68
C SER A 40 6.69 -9.86 -9.49
N SER A 41 6.70 -10.60 -10.58
CA SER A 41 6.85 -12.05 -10.66
C SER A 41 8.26 -12.55 -10.33
N GLU A 42 8.57 -12.89 -9.08
CA GLU A 42 9.72 -13.79 -8.76
C GLU A 42 9.50 -14.76 -7.58
N HIS A 43 8.46 -14.61 -6.76
CA HIS A 43 8.27 -15.49 -5.58
C HIS A 43 6.81 -15.85 -5.28
N HIS A 44 5.99 -16.00 -6.33
CA HIS A 44 4.62 -16.48 -6.18
C HIS A 44 4.60 -17.95 -5.77
N VAL A 45 4.19 -18.21 -4.53
CA VAL A 45 3.28 -19.35 -4.36
C VAL A 45 1.94 -18.85 -4.86
N SER A 46 1.65 -19.15 -6.13
CA SER A 46 0.30 -19.11 -6.70
C SER A 46 -0.53 -20.21 -6.02
N GLY A 47 -0.73 -20.08 -4.71
CA GLY A 47 -1.49 -21.00 -3.90
C GLY A 47 -2.73 -20.26 -3.43
N THR A 48 -3.81 -20.50 -4.17
CA THR A 48 -5.23 -20.43 -3.79
C THR A 48 -5.58 -19.49 -2.64
N ASP A 49 -6.32 -18.42 -2.94
CA ASP A 49 -7.50 -17.77 -2.32
C ASP A 49 -7.87 -18.03 -0.84
N GLY A 50 -6.95 -18.57 -0.06
CA GLY A 50 -7.16 -19.12 1.27
C GLY A 50 -6.65 -18.17 2.33
N ARG A 51 -7.38 -18.14 3.43
CA ARG A 51 -7.03 -17.39 4.63
C ARG A 51 -5.65 -17.82 5.15
N CYS A 52 -4.77 -16.86 5.31
CA CYS A 52 -3.47 -17.01 5.96
C CYS A 52 -3.57 -16.60 7.43
N ALA A 53 -2.72 -17.14 8.30
CA ALA A 53 -2.74 -16.77 9.72
C ALA A 53 -2.49 -15.27 9.95
N GLY A 54 -1.69 -14.63 9.08
CA GLY A 54 -1.45 -13.19 9.13
C GLY A 54 -2.63 -12.32 8.70
N ASN A 55 -3.68 -12.89 8.10
CA ASN A 55 -4.89 -12.12 7.77
C ASN A 55 -5.67 -11.69 9.02
N ALA A 56 -5.34 -12.24 10.20
CA ALA A 56 -5.89 -11.76 11.48
C ALA A 56 -5.53 -10.30 11.79
N VAL A 57 -4.54 -9.71 11.10
CA VAL A 57 -4.05 -8.35 11.33
C VAL A 57 -3.90 -7.56 10.01
N ASP A 58 -4.77 -7.81 9.01
CA ASP A 58 -4.69 -7.17 7.69
C ASP A 58 -4.65 -5.63 7.76
N GLY A 59 -5.54 -5.01 8.55
CA GLY A 59 -5.56 -3.57 8.71
C GLY A 59 -4.24 -3.02 9.27
N GLN A 60 -3.62 -3.75 10.20
CA GLN A 60 -2.32 -3.39 10.76
C GLN A 60 -1.18 -3.63 9.78
N ASN A 61 -1.21 -4.71 8.99
CA ASN A 61 -0.20 -4.98 7.95
C ASN A 61 -0.17 -3.82 6.94
N ILE A 62 -1.34 -3.41 6.44
CA ILE A 62 -1.49 -2.29 5.50
C ILE A 62 -0.99 -0.99 6.12
N ALA A 63 -1.44 -0.65 7.33
CA ALA A 63 -1.06 0.59 8.00
C ALA A 63 0.45 0.66 8.31
N LEU A 64 1.05 -0.43 8.79
CA LEU A 64 2.50 -0.51 9.03
C LEU A 64 3.27 -0.34 7.72
N THR A 65 2.83 -1.02 6.66
CA THR A 65 3.48 -0.97 5.34
C THR A 65 3.46 0.45 4.78
N ALA A 66 2.30 1.11 4.80
CA ALA A 66 2.17 2.49 4.32
C ALA A 66 3.03 3.47 5.13
N ALA A 67 3.07 3.32 6.46
CA ALA A 67 3.86 4.20 7.33
C ALA A 67 5.38 4.06 7.10
N ILE A 68 5.88 2.83 6.94
CA ILE A 68 7.29 2.57 6.61
C ILE A 68 7.62 3.07 5.20
N HIS A 69 6.79 2.77 4.22
CA HIS A 69 7.01 3.18 2.84
C HIS A 69 7.12 4.70 2.71
N ALA A 70 6.16 5.44 3.28
CA ALA A 70 6.17 6.90 3.28
C ALA A 70 7.39 7.49 4.01
N ALA A 71 7.80 6.90 5.14
CA ALA A 71 8.97 7.35 5.88
C ALA A 71 10.27 7.17 5.07
N VAL A 72 10.40 6.08 4.32
CA VAL A 72 11.54 5.86 3.42
C VAL A 72 11.53 6.89 2.29
N LEU A 73 10.42 7.07 1.58
CA LEU A 73 10.32 8.07 0.51
C LEU A 73 10.59 9.51 0.99
N SER A 74 10.24 9.85 2.23
CA SER A 74 10.55 11.17 2.81
C SER A 74 12.05 11.44 2.98
N ARG A 75 12.87 10.38 3.07
CA ARG A 75 14.31 10.49 3.34
C ARG A 75 15.16 10.28 2.09
N PHE A 76 14.61 9.64 1.07
CA PHE A 76 15.34 9.34 -0.16
C PHE A 76 14.57 9.79 -1.40
N SER A 77 15.28 10.43 -2.32
CA SER A 77 14.79 10.64 -3.69
C SER A 77 15.01 9.37 -4.52
N ILE A 78 14.22 8.33 -4.26
CA ILE A 78 14.19 7.09 -5.06
C ILE A 78 12.86 6.95 -5.78
N PHE A 79 12.87 6.20 -6.89
CA PHE A 79 11.65 5.95 -7.64
C PHE A 79 10.65 5.16 -6.78
N ASP A 80 9.41 5.63 -6.71
CA ASP A 80 8.33 4.99 -5.97
C ASP A 80 7.61 3.97 -6.84
N ARG A 81 7.75 2.68 -6.53
CA ARG A 81 7.03 1.58 -7.20
C ARG A 81 5.77 1.15 -6.45
N GLY A 82 5.47 1.84 -5.34
CA GLY A 82 4.26 1.74 -4.56
C GLY A 82 4.27 0.66 -3.47
N VAL A 83 3.16 0.66 -2.75
CA VAL A 83 2.78 -0.40 -1.81
C VAL A 83 2.00 -1.48 -2.57
N ARG A 84 2.41 -2.72 -2.38
CA ARG A 84 1.87 -3.93 -3.01
C ARG A 84 1.39 -4.91 -1.97
N HIS A 85 0.75 -5.99 -2.42
CA HIS A 85 0.30 -7.06 -1.56
C HIS A 85 0.67 -8.44 -2.09
N ALA A 86 1.17 -9.31 -1.21
CA ALA A 86 1.66 -10.62 -1.64
C ALA A 86 1.59 -11.65 -0.51
N ARG A 87 1.30 -12.91 -0.86
CA ARG A 87 1.41 -14.06 0.06
C ARG A 87 2.84 -14.59 0.15
N PHE A 88 3.83 -13.73 0.41
CA PHE A 88 5.21 -14.17 0.62
C PHE A 88 5.34 -15.04 1.87
N HIS A 89 6.19 -16.08 1.81
CA HIS A 89 6.34 -17.06 2.92
C HIS A 89 6.62 -16.38 4.25
N VAL A 90 7.46 -15.34 4.24
CA VAL A 90 7.84 -14.57 5.42
C VAL A 90 6.68 -13.76 6.03
N LEU A 91 5.58 -13.53 5.31
CA LEU A 91 4.42 -12.76 5.77
C LEU A 91 3.21 -13.64 6.15
N ARG A 92 2.95 -14.74 5.42
CA ARG A 92 1.67 -15.51 5.54
C ARG A 92 1.35 -15.98 6.96
N ASN A 93 2.39 -16.32 7.72
CA ASN A 93 2.26 -16.94 9.05
C ASN A 93 2.59 -16.01 10.22
N ILE A 94 2.80 -14.71 9.96
CA ILE A 94 3.09 -13.72 11.00
C ILE A 94 1.77 -13.15 11.54
N LYS A 95 1.50 -13.33 12.83
CA LYS A 95 0.24 -12.95 13.50
C LYS A 95 0.30 -11.58 14.19
N ILE A 96 1.40 -10.87 14.00
CA ILE A 96 1.63 -9.49 14.43
C ILE A 96 1.76 -8.61 13.18
N PRO A 97 1.63 -7.27 13.27
CA PRO A 97 1.76 -6.40 12.10
C PRO A 97 3.08 -6.65 11.37
N ALA A 98 3.02 -6.90 10.07
CA ALA A 98 4.14 -7.37 9.27
C ALA A 98 4.25 -6.67 7.91
N VAL A 99 5.48 -6.42 7.48
CA VAL A 99 5.82 -5.85 6.16
C VAL A 99 7.09 -6.52 5.59
N LEU A 100 7.15 -6.64 4.26
CA LEU A 100 8.39 -6.85 3.53
C LEU A 100 8.75 -5.57 2.77
N LEU A 101 9.95 -5.06 2.96
CA LEU A 101 10.48 -3.88 2.28
C LEU A 101 11.56 -4.30 1.28
N GLU A 102 11.40 -3.92 0.02
CA GLU A 102 12.46 -4.00 -0.99
C GLU A 102 13.07 -2.61 -1.14
N GLY A 103 14.23 -2.40 -0.52
CA GLY A 103 14.88 -1.09 -0.39
C GLY A 103 15.59 -0.57 -1.64
N GLY A 104 15.32 -1.11 -2.83
CA GLY A 104 16.05 -0.84 -4.07
C GLY A 104 16.57 -2.11 -4.73
N PHE A 105 17.21 -1.95 -5.88
CA PHE A 105 17.68 -3.06 -6.72
C PHE A 105 19.20 -3.20 -6.65
N ILE A 106 19.70 -4.36 -6.20
CA ILE A 106 21.14 -4.65 -6.19
C ILE A 106 21.70 -4.86 -7.61
N SER A 107 20.82 -5.21 -8.56
CA SER A 107 21.14 -5.38 -9.98
C SER A 107 21.27 -4.07 -10.75
N ASP A 108 20.71 -2.96 -10.25
CA ASP A 108 20.93 -1.64 -10.82
C ASP A 108 22.31 -1.12 -10.38
N PRO A 109 23.19 -0.70 -11.31
CA PRO A 109 24.54 -0.27 -10.94
C PRO A 109 24.57 0.92 -9.97
N THR A 110 23.61 1.84 -10.06
CA THR A 110 23.59 3.04 -9.23
C THR A 110 23.02 2.73 -7.83
N GLU A 111 21.90 2.03 -7.75
CA GLU A 111 21.30 1.58 -6.50
C GLU A 111 22.19 0.57 -5.79
N GLY A 112 22.75 -0.42 -6.50
CA GLY A 112 23.67 -1.42 -5.94
C GLY A 112 24.89 -0.78 -5.29
N GLN A 113 25.53 0.21 -5.94
CA GLN A 113 26.63 0.97 -5.35
C GLN A 113 26.20 1.72 -4.09
N ARG A 114 25.02 2.37 -4.09
CA ARG A 114 24.49 3.06 -2.90
C ARG A 114 24.19 2.07 -1.77
N ILE A 115 23.51 0.95 -2.05
CA ILE A 115 23.15 -0.10 -1.10
C ILE A 115 24.39 -0.69 -0.41
N ALA A 116 25.49 -0.84 -1.16
CA ALA A 116 26.77 -1.31 -0.63
C ALA A 116 27.37 -0.36 0.44
N THR A 117 26.99 0.92 0.44
CA THR A 117 27.50 1.88 1.44
C THR A 117 26.84 1.71 2.81
N GLY A 118 27.65 1.80 3.87
CA GLY A 118 27.13 1.81 5.25
C GLY A 118 26.23 3.01 5.53
N TYR A 119 26.52 4.17 4.91
CA TYR A 119 25.71 5.38 5.03
C TYR A 119 24.28 5.13 4.56
N TYR A 120 24.08 4.59 3.35
CA TYR A 120 22.75 4.31 2.83
C TYR A 120 21.97 3.36 3.74
N ARG A 121 22.58 2.25 4.17
CA ARG A 121 21.92 1.28 5.07
C ARG A 121 21.55 1.89 6.43
N GLN A 122 22.40 2.78 6.97
CA GLN A 122 22.09 3.50 8.20
C GLN A 122 20.91 4.46 8.03
N GLN A 123 20.88 5.22 6.92
CA GLN A 123 19.75 6.10 6.61
C GLN A 123 18.46 5.28 6.42
N LEU A 124 18.54 4.12 5.78
CA LEU A 124 17.39 3.25 5.52
C LEU A 124 16.85 2.68 6.83
N GLY A 125 17.72 2.17 7.70
CA GLY A 125 17.34 1.71 9.04
C GLY A 125 16.69 2.83 9.87
N THR A 126 17.20 4.06 9.76
CA THR A 126 16.61 5.21 10.46
C THR A 126 15.23 5.56 9.92
N ALA A 127 15.02 5.52 8.61
CA ALA A 127 13.72 5.75 7.99
C ALA A 127 12.70 4.66 8.36
N ILE A 128 13.11 3.39 8.37
CA ILE A 128 12.27 2.26 8.82
C ILE A 128 11.85 2.47 10.28
N ALA A 129 12.80 2.81 11.15
CA ALA A 129 12.51 3.07 12.57
C ALA A 129 11.51 4.22 12.73
N GLN A 130 11.66 5.30 11.96
CA GLN A 130 10.70 6.41 11.94
C GLN A 130 9.31 5.95 11.47
N GLY A 131 9.24 5.11 10.43
CA GLY A 131 7.99 4.54 9.94
C GLY A 131 7.26 3.69 10.99
N VAL A 132 8.01 2.87 11.75
CA VAL A 132 7.46 2.10 12.88
C VAL A 132 6.92 3.03 13.98
N GLN A 133 7.65 4.10 14.30
CA GLN A 133 7.19 5.11 15.27
C GLN A 133 5.90 5.81 14.81
N ASN A 134 5.84 6.20 13.54
CA ASN A 134 4.66 6.82 12.93
C ASN A 134 3.44 5.88 12.98
N TYR A 135 3.63 4.60 12.64
CA TYR A 135 2.60 3.57 12.77
C TYR A 135 2.12 3.45 14.22
N ASN A 136 3.04 3.36 15.17
CA ASN A 136 2.69 3.23 16.59
C ASN A 136 1.93 4.46 17.11
N ALA A 137 2.33 5.67 16.71
CA ALA A 137 1.61 6.89 17.05
C ALA A 137 0.18 6.88 16.51
N ALA A 138 -0.02 6.53 15.23
CA ALA A 138 -1.33 6.46 14.61
C ALA A 138 -2.23 5.35 15.20
N ALA A 139 -1.65 4.18 15.51
CA ALA A 139 -2.37 3.06 16.10
C ALA A 139 -2.83 3.37 17.55
N ASN A 140 -1.97 4.01 18.34
CA ASN A 140 -2.29 4.37 19.73
C ASN A 140 -3.14 5.64 19.83
N TYR A 141 -3.13 6.53 18.82
CA TYR A 141 -4.04 7.67 18.76
C TYR A 141 -5.50 7.21 18.86
N ARG A 142 -5.88 6.13 18.16
CA ARG A 142 -7.23 5.54 18.23
C ARG A 142 -7.62 4.97 19.60
N ALA A 143 -6.66 4.59 20.44
CA ALA A 143 -6.93 4.07 21.79
C ALA A 143 -7.08 5.20 22.84
N GLY A 144 -6.57 6.40 22.55
CA GLY A 144 -6.61 7.55 23.46
C GLY A 144 -7.70 8.58 23.15
N VAL A 145 -8.21 8.63 21.92
CA VAL A 145 -9.29 9.56 21.53
C VAL A 145 -10.61 8.82 21.31
N ALA A 146 -11.27 8.46 22.42
CA ALA A 146 -12.72 8.53 22.43
C ALA A 146 -13.06 9.98 22.09
N ASN A 147 -13.87 10.17 21.04
CA ASN A 147 -14.10 11.42 20.30
C ASN A 147 -13.11 11.60 19.15
N PHE A 148 -13.54 11.25 17.94
CA PHE A 148 -13.16 12.07 16.79
C PHE A 148 -13.52 13.51 17.16
N ALA A 149 -12.54 14.29 17.62
CA ALA A 149 -12.59 15.72 17.43
C ALA A 149 -12.63 15.86 15.91
N VAL A 150 -13.85 15.99 15.37
CA VAL A 150 -14.08 16.59 14.07
C VAL A 150 -13.24 17.84 14.12
N ALA A 151 -12.13 17.84 13.40
CA ALA A 151 -11.34 19.03 13.22
C ALA A 151 -12.34 20.04 12.67
N ARG A 152 -12.73 21.01 13.50
CA ARG A 152 -13.39 22.21 13.04
C ARG A 152 -12.33 23.02 12.33
N THR A 153 -11.82 22.47 11.24
CA THR A 153 -11.19 23.25 10.20
C THR A 153 -12.28 24.23 9.77
N ASN A 154 -12.01 25.51 9.94
CA ASN A 154 -12.70 26.54 9.15
C ASN A 154 -12.35 26.24 7.70
N LEU A 155 -13.13 25.36 7.05
CA LEU A 155 -13.01 25.18 5.62
C LEU A 155 -13.41 26.52 4.98
N PRO A 156 -12.73 26.92 3.89
CA PRO A 156 -13.16 28.08 3.14
C PRO A 156 -14.62 27.89 2.68
N PRO A 157 -15.40 28.97 2.49
CA PRO A 157 -16.86 28.92 2.31
C PRO A 157 -17.36 28.10 1.11
N HIS A 158 -16.47 27.54 0.30
CA HIS A 158 -16.78 26.70 -0.86
C HIS A 158 -16.70 25.19 -0.61
N ALA A 159 -16.27 24.73 0.57
CA ALA A 159 -16.21 23.29 0.81
C ALA A 159 -17.53 22.77 1.37
N ARG A 160 -18.33 22.13 0.51
CA ARG A 160 -19.55 21.43 0.93
C ARG A 160 -19.23 20.17 1.71
N SER A 161 -20.06 19.86 2.69
CA SER A 161 -19.97 18.62 3.47
C SER A 161 -20.37 17.43 2.61
N ILE A 162 -19.63 16.31 2.70
CA ILE A 162 -19.92 15.04 1.99
C ILE A 162 -21.22 14.35 2.42
N SER A 163 -21.93 14.91 3.40
CA SER A 163 -23.18 14.38 3.94
C SER A 163 -24.44 15.11 3.43
N GLU A 164 -24.30 16.12 2.57
CA GLU A 164 -25.44 16.76 1.91
C GLU A 164 -25.92 15.92 0.72
N PRO A 165 -27.24 15.74 0.51
CA PRO A 165 -27.76 15.17 -0.72
C PRO A 165 -27.27 15.99 -1.91
N LEU A 166 -26.94 15.33 -3.01
CA LEU A 166 -26.64 16.00 -4.27
C LEU A 166 -27.94 16.69 -4.75
N ASP A 167 -28.13 17.95 -4.37
CA ASP A 167 -29.19 18.78 -4.95
C ASP A 167 -28.99 18.83 -6.46
N GLY A 168 -30.06 18.50 -7.18
CA GLY A 168 -30.03 18.14 -8.60
C GLY A 168 -29.46 19.23 -9.50
N ASP A 169 -28.26 18.97 -10.02
CA ASP A 169 -27.89 19.39 -11.37
C ASP A 169 -28.11 18.18 -12.27
N ASN A 170 -29.32 18.09 -12.82
CA ASN A 170 -29.53 17.24 -13.99
C ASN A 170 -28.69 17.86 -15.12
N PRO A 171 -27.74 17.14 -15.73
CA PRO A 171 -27.05 17.66 -16.90
C PRO A 171 -28.09 17.95 -17.99
N PRO A 172 -27.94 19.04 -18.78
CA PRO A 172 -28.82 19.27 -19.91
C PRO A 172 -28.78 18.05 -20.84
N GLU A 173 -29.95 17.53 -21.22
CA GLU A 173 -30.04 16.36 -22.10
C GLU A 173 -29.23 16.59 -23.39
N PRO A 174 -28.49 15.59 -23.87
CA PRO A 174 -27.81 15.68 -25.15
C PRO A 174 -28.84 15.77 -26.27
N ASN A 175 -28.67 16.76 -27.15
CA ASN A 175 -29.52 16.99 -28.30
C ASN A 175 -29.39 15.79 -29.27
N HIS A 176 -30.30 14.81 -29.18
CA HIS A 176 -30.32 13.64 -30.07
C HIS A 176 -30.78 14.06 -31.47
N HIS A 177 -29.83 14.37 -32.36
CA HIS A 177 -30.08 14.28 -33.79
C HIS A 177 -30.33 12.80 -34.14
N HIS A 178 -31.58 12.46 -34.47
CA HIS A 178 -31.89 11.16 -35.06
C HIS A 178 -31.15 11.02 -36.41
N PRO A 179 -30.30 9.99 -36.60
CA PRO A 179 -29.94 9.58 -37.94
C PRO A 179 -31.17 8.96 -38.63
N PRO A 180 -31.39 9.18 -39.94
CA PRO A 180 -32.51 8.57 -40.65
C PRO A 180 -32.41 7.04 -40.59
N SER A 181 -33.54 6.40 -40.28
CA SER A 181 -33.68 4.95 -40.21
C SER A 181 -33.44 4.32 -41.59
N ILE A 182 -32.46 3.42 -41.70
CA ILE A 182 -32.35 2.47 -42.81
C ILE A 182 -33.15 1.23 -42.42
N SER A 183 -34.24 0.99 -43.16
CA SER A 183 -34.97 -0.27 -43.12
C SER A 183 -34.26 -1.29 -44.01
N ILE A 184 -33.80 -2.38 -43.44
CA ILE A 184 -33.40 -3.58 -44.17
C ILE A 184 -34.57 -4.56 -44.20
N ASN A 185 -35.13 -4.77 -45.40
CA ASN A 185 -36.16 -5.76 -45.66
C ASN A 185 -35.45 -7.07 -46.05
N ALA A 186 -35.75 -8.18 -45.35
CA ALA A 186 -35.25 -9.51 -45.68
C ALA A 186 -36.40 -10.36 -46.27
N GLY A 187 -36.16 -10.89 -47.46
CA GLY A 187 -36.99 -11.80 -48.26
C GLY A 187 -36.65 -11.57 -49.74
N GLU A 188 -36.18 -12.54 -50.53
CA GLU A 188 -36.23 -14.02 -50.48
C GLU A 188 -34.83 -14.66 -50.56
#